data_AF-A0A495ITQ6-F1
#
_entry.id   AF-A0A495ITQ6-F1
#
_cell.length_a   1.000
_cell.length_b   1.000
_cell.length_c   1.000
_cell.angle_alpha   90.00
_cell.angle_beta   90.00
_cell.angle_gamma   90.00
#
_symmetry.space_group_name_H-M   'P 1'
#
loop_
_entity.id
_entity.type
_entity.pdbx_description
1 polymer ?
#
loop_
_entity_poly.entity_id
_entity_poly.type
_entity_poly.pdbx_seq_one_letter_code
_entity_poly.pdbx_strand_id
1 'polypeptide(L)'
;MENSDRNINDEILDRIVIQVEGLSKQLANLSDYTKQFETLSKNFDRFLQQYQNDHHELKNNISQFKSGNNHDKQIQTALVETKSILEDIRKMLPLKLINTFDHKTKGFIISGIILLIVVALSTGLSCHLWKENNKLEAVDIKYRLAKHVGTTITNWVDSIYLHNPEEAKRILAKMEANWLTKDEHPKTKLNHGNNQRKKRNI
;
A
#
# COMPACT_ATOMS: atom_id res chain seq x y z
N MET A 1 9.67 -84.08 21.05
CA MET A 1 8.99 -82.83 20.65
C MET A 1 9.20 -81.68 21.64
N GLU A 2 9.64 -81.95 22.88
CA GLU A 2 9.81 -80.93 23.95
C GLU A 2 10.95 -79.89 23.74
N ASN A 3 11.95 -80.18 22.91
CA ASN A 3 13.06 -79.26 22.64
C ASN A 3 12.75 -78.17 21.60
N SER A 4 11.70 -78.35 20.79
CA SER A 4 11.31 -77.35 19.78
C SER A 4 10.56 -76.17 20.42
N ASP A 5 9.71 -76.46 21.42
CA ASP A 5 8.88 -75.44 22.07
C ASP A 5 9.69 -74.53 23.00
N ARG A 6 10.77 -75.03 23.62
CA ARG A 6 11.68 -74.20 24.43
C ARG A 6 12.47 -73.20 23.59
N ASN A 7 12.91 -73.61 22.40
CA ASN A 7 13.66 -72.75 21.49
C ASN A 7 12.81 -71.59 20.95
N ILE A 8 11.54 -71.87 20.63
CA ILE A 8 10.59 -70.85 20.16
C ILE A 8 10.30 -69.82 21.26
N ASN A 9 10.15 -70.26 22.51
CA ASN A 9 9.91 -69.36 23.63
C ASN A 9 11.11 -68.46 23.94
N ASP A 10 12.32 -68.96 23.79
CA ASP A 10 13.55 -68.18 23.98
C ASP A 10 13.71 -67.12 22.87
N GLU A 11 13.39 -67.44 21.61
CA GLU A 11 13.42 -66.46 20.51
C GLU A 11 12.38 -65.35 20.68
N ILE A 12 11.20 -65.69 21.21
CA ILE A 12 10.14 -64.70 21.51
C ILE A 12 10.59 -63.76 22.63
N LEU A 13 11.20 -64.30 23.69
CA LEU A 13 11.73 -63.49 24.80
C LEU A 13 12.82 -62.53 24.32
N ASP A 14 13.73 -62.99 23.46
CA ASP A 14 14.83 -62.17 22.95
C ASP A 14 14.32 -61.01 22.07
N ARG A 15 13.31 -61.27 21.22
CA ARG A 15 12.65 -60.19 20.44
C ARG A 15 11.96 -59.15 21.32
N ILE A 16 11.29 -59.59 22.39
CA ILE A 16 10.62 -58.68 23.31
C ILE A 16 11.66 -57.79 24.02
N VAL A 17 12.77 -58.37 24.48
CA VAL A 17 13.86 -57.61 25.12
C VAL A 17 14.43 -56.57 24.15
N ILE A 18 14.71 -56.95 22.91
CA ILE A 18 15.23 -56.03 21.88
C ILE A 18 14.23 -54.90 21.59
N GLN A 19 12.93 -55.21 21.49
CA GLN A 19 11.90 -54.19 21.27
C GLN A 19 11.76 -53.23 22.46
N VAL A 20 11.78 -53.74 23.69
CA VAL A 20 11.68 -52.93 24.90
C VAL A 20 12.90 -52.01 25.03
N GLU A 21 14.09 -52.50 24.70
CA GLU A 21 15.31 -51.68 24.70
C GLU A 21 15.34 -50.66 23.55
N GLY A 22 14.76 -50.99 22.39
CA GLY A 22 14.55 -50.04 21.29
C GLY A 22 13.59 -48.92 21.67
N LEU A 23 12.46 -49.27 22.30
CA LEU A 23 11.46 -48.31 22.77
C LEU A 23 12.00 -47.42 23.91
N SER A 24 12.81 -47.97 24.82
CA SER A 24 13.42 -47.18 25.90
C SER A 24 14.42 -46.14 25.37
N LYS A 25 15.21 -46.49 24.35
CA LYS A 25 16.12 -45.56 23.65
C LYS A 25 15.34 -44.49 22.87
N GLN A 26 14.22 -44.83 22.25
CA GLN A 26 13.34 -43.86 21.59
C GLN A 26 12.68 -42.89 22.59
N LEU A 27 12.26 -43.39 23.75
CA LEU A 27 11.67 -42.58 24.81
C LEU A 27 12.71 -41.65 25.47
N ALA A 28 13.95 -42.12 25.62
CA ALA A 28 15.07 -41.30 26.11
C ALA A 28 15.48 -40.17 25.13
N ASN A 29 15.24 -40.37 23.84
CA ASN A 29 15.45 -39.35 22.80
C ASN A 29 14.25 -38.42 22.59
N LEU A 30 13.12 -38.66 23.27
CA LEU A 30 11.98 -37.77 23.22
C LEU A 30 12.32 -36.53 24.07
N SER A 31 12.59 -35.40 23.42
CA SER A 31 12.88 -34.15 24.13
C SER A 31 11.71 -33.78 25.04
N ASP A 32 11.98 -33.25 26.24
CA ASP A 32 10.95 -32.83 27.18
C ASP A 32 10.18 -31.59 26.65
N TYR A 33 9.10 -31.84 25.92
CA TYR A 33 8.24 -30.83 25.30
C TYR A 33 7.39 -30.05 26.32
N THR A 34 7.42 -30.44 27.60
CA THR A 34 6.64 -29.81 28.68
C THR A 34 6.91 -28.32 28.79
N LYS A 35 8.18 -27.91 28.67
CA LYS A 35 8.58 -26.48 28.73
C LYS A 35 8.08 -25.67 27.53
N GLN A 36 8.02 -26.29 26.35
CA GLN A 36 7.52 -25.64 25.14
C GLN A 36 6.01 -25.44 25.22
N PHE A 37 5.30 -26.44 25.76
CA PHE A 37 3.86 -26.36 25.99
C PHE A 37 3.51 -25.29 27.04
N GLU A 38 4.26 -25.21 28.14
CA GLU A 38 4.06 -24.19 29.17
C GLU A 38 4.28 -22.77 28.63
N THR A 39 5.33 -22.59 27.81
CA THR A 39 5.61 -21.30 27.14
C THR A 39 4.48 -20.91 26.18
N LEU A 40 3.95 -21.87 25.42
CA LEU A 40 2.83 -21.65 24.50
C LEU A 40 1.55 -21.27 25.25
N SER A 41 1.23 -21.99 26.34
CA SER A 41 0.06 -21.70 27.18
C SER A 41 0.12 -20.28 27.72
N LYS A 42 1.28 -19.86 28.26
CA LYS A 42 1.48 -18.52 28.80
C LYS A 42 1.34 -17.41 27.74
N ASN A 43 1.76 -17.67 26.51
CA ASN A 43 1.59 -16.73 25.40
C ASN A 43 0.11 -16.62 24.97
N PHE A 44 -0.63 -17.73 25.00
CA PHE A 44 -2.06 -17.75 24.75
C PHE A 44 -2.83 -16.94 25.79
N ASP A 45 -2.52 -17.10 27.08
CA ASP A 45 -3.17 -16.33 28.15
C ASP A 45 -2.95 -14.83 27.99
N ARG A 46 -1.72 -14.41 27.65
CA ARG A 46 -1.41 -13.01 27.36
C ARG A 46 -2.18 -12.48 26.16
N PHE A 47 -2.29 -13.27 25.09
CA PHE A 47 -3.04 -12.89 23.90
C PHE A 47 -4.53 -12.72 24.21
N LEU A 48 -5.12 -13.63 25.00
CA LEU A 48 -6.52 -13.54 25.40
C LEU A 48 -6.80 -12.29 26.25
N GLN A 49 -5.90 -11.95 27.18
CA GLN A 49 -6.01 -10.72 27.97
C GLN A 49 -5.93 -9.47 27.10
N GLN A 50 -4.99 -9.42 26.17
CA GLN A 50 -4.85 -8.30 25.23
C GLN A 50 -6.11 -8.12 24.39
N TYR A 51 -6.61 -9.22 23.81
CA TYR A 51 -7.83 -9.20 22.99
C TYR A 51 -9.04 -8.69 23.78
N GLN A 52 -9.21 -9.10 25.04
CA GLN A 52 -10.30 -8.63 25.89
C GLN A 52 -10.20 -7.12 26.17
N ASN A 53 -9.00 -6.62 26.44
CA ASN A 53 -8.76 -5.20 26.70
C ASN A 53 -9.05 -4.35 25.45
N ASP A 54 -8.49 -4.75 24.29
CA ASP A 54 -8.69 -4.04 23.02
C ASP A 54 -10.16 -4.02 22.61
N HIS A 55 -10.87 -5.14 22.82
CA HIS A 55 -12.30 -5.22 22.54
C HIS A 55 -13.13 -4.33 23.48
N HIS A 56 -12.73 -4.21 24.75
CA HIS A 56 -13.38 -3.31 25.71
C HIS A 56 -13.15 -1.83 25.35
N GLU A 57 -11.93 -1.48 24.94
CA GLU A 57 -11.59 -0.13 24.49
C GLU A 57 -12.37 0.25 23.21
N LEU A 58 -12.41 -0.65 22.23
CA LEU A 58 -13.19 -0.45 21.01
C LEU A 58 -14.69 -0.27 21.32
N LYS A 59 -15.25 -1.09 22.22
CA LYS A 59 -16.65 -0.96 22.64
C LYS A 59 -16.92 0.38 23.33
N ASN A 60 -16.00 0.86 24.16
CA ASN A 60 -16.10 2.17 24.80
C ASN A 60 -16.06 3.30 23.77
N ASN A 61 -15.13 3.27 22.83
CA ASN A 61 -15.02 4.28 21.77
C ASN A 61 -16.27 4.33 20.88
N ILE A 62 -16.82 3.17 20.53
CA ILE A 62 -18.08 3.07 19.79
C ILE A 62 -19.25 3.62 20.62
N SER A 63 -19.29 3.36 21.93
CA SER A 63 -20.36 3.85 22.80
C SER A 63 -20.36 5.38 22.95
N GLN A 64 -19.17 6.01 22.95
CA GLN A 64 -19.04 7.48 22.95
C GLN A 64 -19.53 8.08 21.62
N PHE A 65 -19.23 7.42 20.50
CA PHE A 65 -19.70 7.87 19.18
C PHE A 65 -21.23 7.78 19.03
N LYS A 66 -21.86 6.75 19.61
CA LYS A 66 -23.32 6.54 19.58
C LYS A 66 -24.15 7.63 20.26
N SER A 67 -23.55 8.45 21.13
CA SER A 67 -24.28 9.42 21.93
C SER A 67 -24.53 10.76 21.22
N GLY A 68 -23.98 10.95 20.00
CA GLY A 68 -23.99 12.25 19.30
C GLY A 68 -24.98 12.42 18.15
N ASN A 69 -25.44 11.34 17.49
CA ASN A 69 -26.14 11.47 16.21
C ASN A 69 -27.46 10.67 16.12
N ASN A 70 -28.55 11.38 15.84
CA ASN A 70 -29.88 10.79 15.57
C ASN A 70 -29.94 9.89 14.32
N HIS A 71 -28.88 9.86 13.51
CA HIS A 71 -28.72 8.99 12.34
C HIS A 71 -28.42 7.52 12.73
N ASP A 72 -27.95 7.29 13.95
CA ASP A 72 -27.56 5.96 14.43
C ASP A 72 -28.75 5.05 14.71
N LYS A 73 -29.95 5.59 14.92
CA LYS A 73 -31.15 4.77 15.14
C LYS A 73 -31.62 4.10 13.85
N GLN A 74 -31.59 4.81 12.73
CA GLN A 74 -31.98 4.24 11.43
C GLN A 74 -30.97 3.19 10.95
N ILE A 75 -29.67 3.46 11.14
CA ILE A 75 -28.61 2.50 10.81
C ILE A 75 -28.67 1.27 11.72
N GLN A 76 -28.98 1.44 13.01
CA GLN A 76 -29.15 0.29 13.93
C GLN A 76 -30.37 -0.55 13.58
N THR A 77 -31.50 0.06 13.23
CA THR A 77 -32.67 -0.70 12.76
C THR A 77 -32.37 -1.47 11.48
N ALA A 78 -31.73 -0.83 10.50
CA ALA A 78 -31.31 -1.50 9.26
C ALA A 78 -30.28 -2.62 9.50
N LEU A 79 -29.35 -2.45 10.45
CA LEU A 79 -28.40 -3.49 10.85
C LEU A 79 -29.09 -4.66 11.56
N VAL A 80 -30.10 -4.40 12.38
CA VAL A 80 -30.87 -5.45 13.07
C VAL A 80 -31.68 -6.26 12.05
N GLU A 81 -32.32 -5.59 11.09
CA GLU A 81 -33.07 -6.26 10.00
C GLU A 81 -32.15 -7.08 9.09
N THR A 82 -31.00 -6.53 8.68
CA THR A 82 -30.04 -7.30 7.85
C THR A 82 -29.42 -8.47 8.61
N LYS A 83 -29.20 -8.33 9.92
CA LYS A 83 -28.70 -9.41 10.76
C LYS A 83 -29.73 -10.53 10.95
N SER A 84 -31.02 -10.21 11.10
CA SER A 84 -32.05 -11.26 11.20
C SER A 84 -32.18 -12.04 9.90
N ILE A 85 -32.17 -11.34 8.76
CA ILE A 85 -32.17 -11.97 7.43
C ILE A 85 -30.93 -12.86 7.26
N LEU A 86 -29.75 -12.41 7.69
CA LEU A 86 -28.53 -13.20 7.61
C LEU A 86 -28.56 -14.43 8.53
N GLU A 87 -29.14 -14.32 9.72
CA GLU A 87 -29.34 -15.46 10.62
C GLU A 87 -30.34 -16.47 10.07
N ASP A 88 -31.39 -16.03 9.41
CA ASP A 88 -32.37 -16.90 8.77
C ASP A 88 -31.78 -17.60 7.54
N ILE A 89 -30.97 -16.90 6.74
CA ILE A 89 -30.18 -17.50 5.66
C ILE A 89 -29.19 -18.53 6.23
N ARG A 90 -28.51 -18.21 7.33
CA ARG A 90 -27.56 -19.13 7.99
C ARG A 90 -28.25 -20.37 8.57
N LYS A 91 -29.50 -20.25 9.05
CA LYS A 91 -30.30 -21.39 9.52
C LYS A 91 -30.81 -22.25 8.36
N MET A 92 -31.16 -21.64 7.22
CA MET A 92 -31.62 -22.36 6.02
C MET A 92 -30.48 -23.03 5.24
N LEU A 93 -29.26 -22.53 5.35
CA LEU A 93 -28.08 -23.12 4.73
C LEU A 93 -27.09 -23.60 5.81
N PRO A 94 -27.12 -24.88 6.22
CA PRO A 94 -26.02 -25.49 6.93
C PRO A 94 -24.83 -25.64 5.95
N LEU A 95 -24.16 -24.52 5.65
CA LEU A 95 -22.92 -24.52 4.91
C LEU A 95 -21.86 -25.19 5.80
N LYS A 96 -21.69 -26.50 5.58
CA LYS A 96 -20.43 -27.19 5.82
C LYS A 96 -19.40 -26.52 4.91
N LEU A 97 -18.82 -25.42 5.38
CA LEU A 97 -17.64 -24.79 4.77
C LEU A 97 -16.45 -25.73 4.99
N ILE A 98 -16.37 -26.76 4.15
CA ILE A 98 -15.14 -27.51 3.95
C ILE A 98 -14.25 -26.59 3.12
N ASN A 99 -13.60 -25.62 3.79
CA ASN A 99 -12.61 -24.74 3.19
C ASN A 99 -11.30 -25.50 2.92
N THR A 100 -11.37 -26.57 2.15
CA THR A 100 -10.20 -27.12 1.47
C THR A 100 -10.19 -26.55 0.07
N PHE A 101 -9.80 -25.27 -0.04
CA PHE A 101 -9.38 -24.72 -1.33
C PHE A 101 -8.24 -25.60 -1.85
N ASP A 102 -8.53 -26.32 -2.93
CA ASP A 102 -7.59 -27.23 -3.58
C ASP A 102 -6.26 -26.50 -3.87
N HIS A 103 -5.13 -27.15 -3.62
CA HIS A 103 -3.82 -26.50 -3.77
C HIS A 103 -3.56 -26.04 -5.21
N LYS A 104 -4.24 -26.65 -6.20
CA LYS A 104 -4.20 -26.25 -7.60
C LYS A 104 -4.79 -24.86 -7.87
N THR A 105 -5.85 -24.46 -7.16
CA THR A 105 -6.48 -23.14 -7.36
C THR A 105 -5.75 -22.00 -6.65
N LYS A 106 -4.98 -22.30 -5.58
CA LYS A 106 -4.18 -21.28 -4.87
C LYS A 106 -3.12 -20.63 -5.78
N GLY A 107 -2.45 -21.40 -6.62
CA GLY A 107 -1.45 -20.88 -7.57
C GLY A 107 -2.05 -19.94 -8.61
N PHE A 108 -3.25 -20.25 -9.11
CA PHE A 108 -3.95 -19.43 -10.09
C PHE A 108 -4.37 -18.07 -9.50
N ILE A 109 -4.84 -18.06 -8.24
CA ILE A 109 -5.23 -16.82 -7.55
C ILE A 109 -4.00 -15.93 -7.32
N ILE A 110 -2.89 -16.50 -6.86
CA ILE A 110 -1.63 -15.77 -6.63
C ILE A 110 -1.11 -15.19 -7.95
N SER A 111 -1.11 -15.99 -9.02
CA SER A 111 -0.73 -15.53 -10.36
C SER A 111 -1.63 -14.41 -10.86
N GLY A 112 -2.94 -14.50 -10.62
CA GLY A 112 -3.91 -13.47 -10.99
C GLY A 112 -3.65 -12.15 -10.27
N ILE A 113 -3.33 -12.19 -8.97
CA ILE A 113 -3.00 -11.00 -8.18
C ILE A 113 -1.71 -10.35 -8.69
N ILE A 114 -0.66 -11.15 -8.94
CA ILE A 114 0.61 -10.63 -9.47
C ILE A 114 0.40 -9.99 -10.84
N LEU A 115 -0.35 -10.66 -11.73
CA LEU A 115 -0.67 -10.14 -13.05
C LEU A 115 -1.44 -8.81 -12.95
N LEU A 116 -2.41 -8.72 -12.04
CA LEU A 116 -3.19 -7.51 -11.82
C LEU A 116 -2.31 -6.35 -11.34
N ILE A 117 -1.36 -6.60 -10.43
CA ILE A 117 -0.41 -5.59 -9.97
C ILE A 117 0.47 -5.10 -11.13
N VAL A 118 1.01 -6.02 -11.94
CA VAL A 118 1.86 -5.66 -13.10
C VAL A 118 1.08 -4.82 -14.11
N VAL A 119 -0.15 -5.21 -14.43
CA VAL A 119 -1.02 -4.46 -15.35
C VAL A 119 -1.35 -3.08 -14.78
N ALA A 120 -1.65 -2.98 -13.49
CA ALA A 120 -1.94 -1.70 -12.84
C ALA A 120 -0.73 -0.76 -12.88
N LEU A 121 0.47 -1.25 -12.58
CA LEU A 121 1.71 -0.46 -12.65
C LEU A 121 2.00 -0.01 -14.09
N SER A 122 1.91 -0.93 -15.06
CA SER A 122 2.14 -0.63 -16.47
C SER A 122 1.15 0.40 -17.01
N THR A 123 -0.14 0.25 -16.68
CA THR A 123 -1.19 1.18 -17.12
C THR A 123 -1.04 2.53 -16.43
N GLY A 124 -0.73 2.55 -15.13
CA GLY A 124 -0.47 3.77 -14.38
C GLY A 124 0.70 4.58 -14.94
N LEU A 125 1.82 3.91 -15.23
CA LEU A 125 2.97 4.52 -15.89
C LEU A 125 2.63 5.04 -17.29
N SER A 126 1.89 4.25 -18.09
CA SER A 126 1.47 4.65 -19.43
C SER A 126 0.57 5.88 -19.40
N CYS A 127 -0.39 5.95 -18.48
CA CYS A 127 -1.26 7.11 -18.28
C CYS A 127 -0.46 8.34 -17.81
N HIS A 128 0.50 8.15 -16.91
CA HIS A 128 1.34 9.23 -16.41
C HIS A 128 2.21 9.82 -17.54
N LEU A 129 2.89 8.97 -18.30
CA LEU A 129 3.69 9.37 -19.46
C LEU A 129 2.83 10.06 -20.52
N TRP A 130 1.62 9.55 -20.79
CA TRP A 130 0.71 10.19 -21.73
C TRP A 130 0.31 11.60 -21.31
N LYS A 131 0.01 11.79 -20.01
CA LYS A 131 -0.30 13.12 -19.46
C LYS A 131 0.89 14.08 -19.55
N GLU A 132 2.08 13.61 -19.23
CA GLU A 132 3.29 14.43 -19.35
C GLU A 132 3.63 14.77 -20.80
N ASN A 133 3.47 13.80 -21.71
CA ASN A 133 3.67 14.00 -23.13
C ASN A 133 2.70 15.06 -23.69
N ASN A 134 1.42 14.99 -23.35
CA ASN A 134 0.44 16.01 -23.75
C ASN A 134 0.78 17.39 -23.17
N LYS A 135 1.32 17.45 -21.95
CA LYS A 135 1.79 18.71 -21.34
C LYS A 135 3.00 19.27 -22.08
N LEU A 136 3.95 18.42 -22.45
CA LEU A 136 5.13 18.78 -23.24
C LEU A 136 4.73 19.26 -24.64
N GLU A 137 3.80 18.59 -25.31
CA GLU A 137 3.28 18.99 -26.62
C GLU A 137 2.65 20.38 -26.57
N ALA A 138 1.82 20.66 -25.56
CA ALA A 138 1.24 21.99 -25.36
C ALA A 138 2.31 23.07 -25.11
N VAL A 139 3.41 22.73 -24.45
CA VAL A 139 4.55 23.65 -24.24
C VAL A 139 5.35 23.84 -25.54
N ASP A 140 5.59 22.78 -26.31
CA ASP A 140 6.29 22.84 -27.61
C ASP A 140 5.53 23.75 -28.59
N ILE A 141 4.20 23.60 -28.71
CA ILE A 141 3.37 24.46 -29.55
C ILE A 141 3.49 25.93 -29.14
N LYS A 142 3.42 26.23 -27.82
CA LYS A 142 3.58 27.59 -27.29
C LYS A 142 4.97 28.15 -27.58
N TYR A 143 6.00 27.35 -27.40
CA TYR A 143 7.39 27.74 -27.65
C TYR A 143 7.63 28.01 -29.14
N ARG A 144 7.14 27.16 -30.04
CA ARG A 144 7.20 27.39 -31.50
C ARG A 144 6.48 28.66 -31.92
N LEU A 145 5.32 28.93 -31.34
CA LEU A 145 4.58 30.17 -31.56
C LEU A 145 5.38 31.39 -31.09
N ALA A 146 5.93 31.34 -29.88
CA ALA A 146 6.78 32.41 -29.33
C ALA A 146 8.04 32.65 -30.19
N LYS A 147 8.62 31.59 -30.74
CA LYS A 147 9.77 31.66 -31.65
C LYS A 147 9.43 32.37 -32.96
N HIS A 148 8.22 32.18 -33.49
CA HIS A 148 7.77 32.91 -34.68
C HIS A 148 7.46 34.38 -34.42
N VAL A 149 6.91 34.72 -33.25
CA VAL A 149 6.52 36.10 -32.93
C VAL A 149 7.72 36.94 -32.46
N GLY A 150 8.68 36.33 -31.75
CA GLY A 150 9.79 37.02 -31.10
C GLY A 150 11.14 36.32 -31.30
N THR A 151 11.62 36.28 -32.55
CA THR A 151 12.87 35.59 -32.94
C THR A 151 14.10 36.07 -32.16
N THR A 152 14.23 37.38 -31.90
CA THR A 152 15.38 37.94 -31.18
C THR A 152 15.44 37.51 -29.71
N ILE A 153 14.29 37.50 -29.02
CA ILE A 153 14.22 37.16 -27.60
C ILE A 153 14.40 35.65 -27.42
N THR A 154 13.75 34.85 -28.27
CA THR A 154 13.86 33.39 -28.20
C THR A 154 15.26 32.88 -28.54
N ASN A 155 15.94 33.48 -29.52
CA ASN A 155 17.33 33.13 -29.82
C ASN A 155 18.29 33.48 -28.66
N TRP A 156 18.06 34.60 -27.97
CA TRP A 156 18.82 34.95 -26.77
C TRP A 156 18.60 33.95 -25.64
N VAL A 157 17.34 33.59 -25.35
CA VAL A 157 17.00 32.56 -24.35
C VAL A 157 17.63 31.20 -24.71
N ASP A 158 17.51 30.78 -25.97
CA ASP A 158 18.09 29.53 -26.48
C ASP A 158 19.62 29.51 -26.30
N SER A 159 20.30 30.63 -26.58
CA SER A 159 21.76 30.72 -26.43
C SER A 159 22.22 30.57 -24.98
N ILE A 160 21.47 31.14 -24.03
CA ILE A 160 21.79 31.01 -22.59
C ILE A 160 21.53 29.57 -22.14
N TYR A 161 20.42 28.98 -22.57
CA TYR A 161 20.06 27.61 -22.19
C TYR A 161 21.03 26.57 -22.75
N LEU A 162 21.44 26.71 -24.02
CA LEU A 162 22.40 25.82 -24.68
C LEU A 162 23.80 25.90 -24.07
N HIS A 163 24.20 27.08 -23.60
CA HIS A 163 25.50 27.26 -22.97
C HIS A 163 25.52 26.74 -21.53
N ASN A 164 24.47 27.05 -20.75
CA ASN A 164 24.39 26.64 -19.36
C ASN A 164 22.93 26.50 -18.85
N PRO A 165 22.39 25.28 -18.77
CA PRO A 165 20.99 25.06 -18.40
C PRO A 165 20.70 25.40 -16.93
N GLU A 166 21.69 25.29 -16.03
CA GLU A 166 21.51 25.62 -14.61
C GLU A 166 21.50 27.12 -14.35
N GLU A 167 22.26 27.88 -15.14
CA GLU A 167 22.24 29.34 -15.09
C GLU A 167 20.96 29.92 -15.69
N ALA A 168 20.44 29.31 -16.76
CA ALA A 168 19.14 29.65 -17.34
C ALA A 168 18.01 29.55 -16.29
N LYS A 169 18.00 28.48 -15.47
CA LYS A 169 17.03 28.32 -14.36
C LYS A 169 17.16 29.45 -13.32
N ARG A 170 18.38 29.86 -12.95
CA ARG A 170 18.60 30.93 -11.97
C ARG A 170 18.17 32.29 -12.51
N ILE A 171 18.48 32.58 -13.78
CA ILE A 171 18.06 33.82 -14.44
C ILE A 171 16.53 33.87 -14.52
N LEU A 172 15.89 32.75 -14.88
CA LEU A 172 14.44 32.64 -14.92
C LEU A 172 13.81 32.89 -13.55
N ALA A 173 14.29 32.23 -12.50
CA ALA A 173 13.79 32.41 -11.14
C ALA A 173 13.94 33.86 -10.65
N LYS A 174 15.06 34.52 -10.98
CA LYS A 174 15.29 35.94 -10.67
C LYS A 174 14.35 36.85 -11.47
N MET A 175 14.07 36.53 -12.73
CA MET A 175 13.10 37.27 -13.53
C MET A 175 11.68 37.08 -12.98
N GLU A 176 11.23 35.86 -12.73
CA GLU A 176 9.89 35.59 -12.16
C GLU A 176 9.67 36.33 -10.84
N ALA A 177 10.67 36.34 -9.94
CA ALA A 177 10.62 37.11 -8.69
C ALA A 177 10.53 38.63 -8.91
N ASN A 178 11.27 39.15 -9.90
CA ASN A 178 11.22 40.57 -10.26
C ASN A 178 9.91 40.98 -10.95
N TRP A 179 9.23 40.06 -11.64
CA TRP A 179 7.92 40.31 -12.24
C TRP A 179 6.82 40.33 -11.19
N LEU A 180 6.82 39.36 -10.26
CA LEU A 180 5.86 39.31 -9.14
C LEU A 180 5.91 40.57 -8.25
N THR A 181 7.12 41.06 -7.96
CA THR A 181 7.32 42.29 -7.16
C THR A 181 6.93 43.58 -7.91
N LYS A 182 6.93 43.54 -9.26
CA LYS A 182 6.54 44.67 -10.10
C LYS A 182 5.03 44.75 -10.29
N ASP A 183 4.34 43.61 -10.30
CA ASP A 183 2.88 43.52 -10.39
C ASP A 183 2.18 43.80 -9.04
N GLU A 184 2.84 43.55 -7.88
CA GLU A 184 2.35 43.99 -6.57
C GLU A 184 2.40 45.52 -6.35
N HIS A 185 3.15 46.26 -7.18
CA HIS A 185 3.19 47.72 -7.16
C HIS A 185 2.87 48.34 -8.53
N PRO A 186 1.59 48.44 -8.93
CA PRO A 186 1.21 49.16 -10.13
C PRO A 186 1.11 50.66 -9.81
N LYS A 187 2.20 51.35 -9.45
CA LYS A 187 2.19 52.84 -9.44
C LYS A 187 3.50 53.48 -9.89
N THR A 188 3.32 54.31 -10.93
CA THR A 188 3.99 55.59 -11.22
C THR A 188 5.45 55.57 -11.68
N LYS A 189 5.64 55.84 -12.97
CA LYS A 189 6.15 57.15 -13.46
C LYS A 189 6.00 57.24 -14.99
N LEU A 190 4.85 57.77 -15.44
CA LEU A 190 4.77 58.47 -16.72
C LEU A 190 5.54 59.78 -16.57
N ASN A 191 6.83 59.76 -16.88
CA ASN A 191 7.63 60.97 -16.95
C ASN A 191 7.47 61.54 -18.36
N HIS A 192 6.46 62.38 -18.56
CA HIS A 192 6.30 63.19 -19.76
C HIS A 192 7.29 64.36 -19.68
N GLY A 193 8.57 64.05 -19.87
CA GLY A 193 9.65 65.03 -20.02
C GLY A 193 9.79 65.40 -21.49
N ASN A 194 9.03 66.39 -21.93
CA ASN A 194 9.15 67.01 -23.25
C ASN A 194 10.52 67.68 -23.40
N ASN A 195 11.50 66.94 -23.92
CA ASN A 195 12.78 67.48 -24.34
C ASN A 195 12.67 67.95 -25.80
N GLN A 196 12.42 69.25 -25.93
CA GLN A 196 13.14 70.18 -26.81
C GLN A 196 14.01 69.51 -27.90
N ARG A 197 13.47 69.35 -29.11
CA ARG A 197 14.28 69.31 -30.34
C ARG A 197 13.87 70.42 -31.29
N LYS A 198 14.54 71.55 -31.06
CA LYS A 198 14.86 72.60 -32.02
C LYS A 198 15.53 72.02 -33.27
N LYS A 199 14.84 72.02 -34.42
CA LYS A 199 15.35 72.19 -35.81
C LYS A 199 14.14 72.67 -36.64
N ARG A 200 13.89 73.97 -36.86
CA ARG A 200 14.49 74.90 -37.85
C ARG A 200 14.77 74.30 -39.24
N ASN A 201 14.24 75.02 -40.24
CA ASN A 201 14.34 74.94 -41.71
C ASN A 201 13.25 74.02 -42.29
N ILE A 202 12.21 74.55 -42.95
CA ILE A 202 12.20 75.36 -44.18
C ILE A 202 11.23 76.56 -44.04
#